data_AF-A0A1Q3CWA9-F1
#
_entry.id   AF-A0A1Q3CWA9-F1
#
_cell.length_a   1.000
_cell.length_b   1.000
_cell.length_c   1.000
_cell.angle_alpha   90.00
_cell.angle_beta   90.00
_cell.angle_gamma   90.00
#
_symmetry.space_group_name_H-M   'P 1'
#
loop_
_entity.id
_entity.type
_entity.pdbx_description
1 polymer ?
#
loop_
_entity_poly.entity_id
_entity_poly.type
_entity_poly.pdbx_seq_one_letter_code
_entity_poly.pdbx_strand_id
1 'polypeptide(L)'
;RITSRHRNYKGDYLDVPSRPHLLKILQKQGDKQVLFVDNVMKFTGSGKMKSRIVLITEFAIYIVDHEMDSLKRWISLAAVDKICLSELSDHFFATVDN
;
A
#
# COMPACT_ATOMS: atom_id res chain seq x y z
N ARG A 1 -16.81 -5.86 -19.13
CA ARG A 1 -17.44 -4.62 -18.59
C ARG A 1 -16.51 -4.01 -17.55
N ILE A 2 -16.12 -2.74 -17.66
CA ILE A 2 -15.21 -2.10 -16.69
C ILE A 2 -16.00 -1.83 -15.40
N THR A 3 -15.86 -2.71 -14.40
CA THR A 3 -16.65 -2.67 -13.15
C THR A 3 -16.21 -1.55 -12.20
N SER A 4 -14.96 -1.08 -12.31
CA SER A 4 -14.39 -0.06 -11.42
C SER A 4 -14.99 1.34 -11.60
N ARG A 5 -15.56 1.66 -12.77
CA ARG A 5 -16.11 3.00 -13.07
C ARG A 5 -17.22 3.48 -12.13
N HIS A 6 -17.91 2.55 -11.47
CA HIS A 6 -19.01 2.85 -10.55
C HIS A 6 -18.55 2.87 -9.08
N ARG A 7 -17.28 2.60 -8.80
CA ARG A 7 -16.76 2.58 -7.43
C ARG A 7 -16.32 3.98 -7.02
N ASN A 8 -16.76 4.40 -5.83
CA ASN A 8 -16.27 5.63 -5.23
C ASN A 8 -14.84 5.43 -4.71
N TYR A 9 -13.94 6.29 -5.16
CA TYR A 9 -12.59 6.36 -4.64
C TYR A 9 -12.60 7.09 -3.29
N LYS A 10 -12.16 6.41 -2.22
CA LYS A 10 -12.07 6.97 -0.86
C LYS A 10 -10.66 7.41 -0.48
N GLY A 11 -9.64 6.80 -1.08
CA GLY A 11 -8.25 6.92 -0.65
C GLY A 11 -8.00 6.13 0.64
N ASP A 12 -8.57 6.56 1.76
CA ASP A 12 -8.48 5.86 3.03
C ASP A 12 -9.63 4.84 3.19
N TYR A 13 -9.33 3.56 2.95
CA TYR A 13 -10.29 2.47 3.14
C TYR A 13 -10.18 1.80 4.51
N LEU A 14 -9.18 2.14 5.32
CA LEU A 14 -8.94 1.51 6.62
C LEU A 14 -9.25 2.41 7.81
N ASP A 15 -9.58 3.68 7.57
CA ASP A 15 -9.74 4.71 8.59
C ASP A 15 -8.45 4.87 9.42
N VAL A 16 -7.37 5.31 8.76
CA VAL A 16 -6.05 5.53 9.40
C VAL A 16 -6.13 6.39 10.66
N PRO A 17 -6.94 7.47 10.73
CA PRO A 17 -7.08 8.25 11.95
C PRO A 17 -7.47 7.45 13.19
N SER A 18 -8.23 6.36 13.04
CA SER A 18 -8.58 5.47 14.17
C SER A 18 -7.54 4.39 14.47
N ARG A 19 -6.39 4.38 13.76
CA ARG A 19 -5.31 3.39 13.89
C ARG A 19 -3.99 4.03 14.33
N PRO A 20 -3.74 4.17 15.66
CA PRO A 20 -2.56 4.83 16.20
C PRO A 20 -1.21 4.27 15.71
N HIS A 21 -1.12 2.97 15.43
CA HIS A 21 0.11 2.36 14.95
C HIS A 21 0.50 2.85 13.55
N LEU A 22 -0.47 3.05 12.65
CA LEU A 22 -0.24 3.61 11.30
C LEU A 22 0.15 5.08 11.40
N LEU A 23 -0.56 5.86 12.23
CA LEU A 23 -0.22 7.27 12.47
C LEU A 23 1.22 7.42 12.98
N LYS A 24 1.65 6.55 13.90
CA LYS A 24 3.02 6.56 14.43
C LYS A 24 4.06 6.28 13.34
N ILE A 25 3.76 5.45 12.34
CA ILE A 25 4.65 5.22 11.20
C ILE A 25 4.76 6.49 10.35
N LEU A 26 3.63 7.11 10.01
CA LEU A 26 3.59 8.35 9.21
C LEU A 26 4.34 9.49 9.89
N GLN A 27 4.07 9.72 11.17
CA GLN A 27 4.73 10.76 11.97
C GLN A 27 6.25 10.60 12.01
N LYS A 28 6.74 9.35 12.12
CA LYS A 28 8.18 9.07 12.12
C LYS A 28 8.85 9.42 10.79
N GLN A 29 8.13 9.34 9.68
CA GLN A 29 8.66 9.64 8.34
C GLN A 29 8.37 11.08 7.90
N GLY A 30 7.56 11.82 8.67
CA GLY A 30 7.18 13.20 8.37
C GLY A 30 6.11 13.32 7.28
N ASP A 31 5.46 12.23 6.90
CA ASP A 31 4.35 12.24 5.95
C ASP A 31 3.08 12.81 6.59
N LYS A 32 2.35 13.63 5.83
CA LYS A 32 1.18 14.36 6.32
C LYS A 32 -0.12 13.85 5.73
N GLN A 33 -0.05 13.28 4.52
CA GLN A 33 -1.23 12.84 3.79
C GLN A 33 -1.16 11.36 3.40
N VAL A 34 -2.23 10.63 3.73
CA VAL A 34 -2.50 9.30 3.16
C VAL A 34 -3.30 9.51 1.87
N LEU A 35 -2.74 9.10 0.74
CA LEU A 35 -3.42 9.13 -0.55
C LEU A 35 -4.20 7.84 -0.79
N PHE A 36 -3.64 6.71 -0.38
CA PHE A 36 -4.30 5.42 -0.49
C PHE A 36 -3.90 4.51 0.66
N VAL A 37 -4.86 3.80 1.24
CA VAL A 37 -4.55 2.67 2.11
C VAL A 37 -5.58 1.56 1.94
N ASP A 38 -5.11 0.32 1.85
CA ASP A 38 -5.97 -0.86 1.83
C ASP A 38 -5.22 -2.11 2.30
N ASN A 39 -5.97 -3.17 2.62
CA ASN A 39 -5.44 -4.50 2.83
C ASN A 39 -5.15 -5.18 1.49
N VAL A 40 -3.97 -5.79 1.38
CA VAL A 40 -3.54 -6.52 0.19
C VAL A 40 -2.94 -7.87 0.54
N MET A 41 -2.95 -8.78 -0.43
CA MET A 41 -2.17 -10.01 -0.37
C MET A 41 -0.82 -9.79 -1.06
N LYS A 42 0.26 -9.78 -0.28
CA LYS A 42 1.63 -9.66 -0.80
C LYS A 42 2.22 -11.04 -1.05
N PHE A 43 2.80 -11.25 -2.23
CA PHE A 43 3.67 -12.37 -2.51
C PHE A 43 5.11 -12.04 -2.09
N THR A 44 5.74 -12.92 -1.32
CA THR A 44 7.16 -12.81 -0.96
C THR A 44 8.04 -13.37 -2.07
N GLY A 45 9.35 -13.07 -2.05
CA GLY A 45 10.30 -13.68 -2.99
C GLY A 45 10.40 -15.21 -2.88
N SER A 46 9.92 -15.78 -1.78
CA SER A 46 9.78 -17.24 -1.60
C SER A 46 8.44 -17.81 -2.07
N GLY A 47 7.57 -17.00 -2.69
CA GLY A 47 6.25 -17.40 -3.18
C GLY A 47 5.18 -17.50 -2.10
N LYS A 48 5.48 -17.20 -0.83
CA LYS A 48 4.48 -17.21 0.25
C LYS A 48 3.58 -15.98 0.14
N MET A 49 2.30 -16.18 0.35
CA MET A 49 1.32 -15.11 0.46
C MET A 49 1.23 -14.61 1.90
N LYS A 50 1.19 -13.29 2.07
CA LYS A 50 1.07 -12.63 3.38
C LYS A 50 0.08 -11.49 3.29
N SER A 51 -0.85 -11.43 4.24
CA SER A 51 -1.74 -10.27 4.41
C SER A 51 -0.91 -9.07 4.88
N ARG A 52 -1.04 -7.93 4.20
CA ARG A 52 -0.31 -6.68 4.44
C ARG A 52 -1.23 -5.49 4.24
N ILE A 53 -0.87 -4.37 4.85
CA ILE A 53 -1.44 -3.08 4.50
C ILE A 53 -0.49 -2.42 3.50
N VAL A 54 -1.01 -1.97 2.36
CA VAL A 54 -0.33 -1.02 1.49
C VAL A 54 -0.83 0.37 1.83
N LEU A 55 0.07 1.26 2.20
CA LEU A 55 -0.22 2.67 2.44
C LEU A 55 0.63 3.50 1.48
N ILE A 56 0.02 4.44 0.77
CA ILE A 56 0.66 5.35 -0.16
C ILE A 56 0.47 6.78 0.34
N THR A 57 1.56 7.51 0.45
CA THR A 57 1.58 8.95 0.79
C THR A 57 2.01 9.77 -0.42
N GLU A 58 2.14 11.06 -0.21
CA GLU A 58 2.71 12.01 -1.18
C GLU A 58 4.17 11.70 -1.57
N PHE A 59 4.93 10.95 -0.76
CA PHE A 59 6.36 10.66 -1.02
C PHE A 59 6.75 9.19 -1.01
N ALA A 60 5.90 8.28 -0.53
CA ALA A 60 6.31 6.89 -0.37
C ALA A 60 5.18 5.85 -0.42
N ILE A 61 5.57 4.60 -0.69
CA ILE A 61 4.76 3.39 -0.54
C ILE A 61 5.28 2.62 0.68
N TYR A 62 4.38 2.31 1.59
CA TYR A 62 4.61 1.57 2.83
C TYR A 62 3.94 0.20 2.75
N ILE A 63 4.68 -0.84 3.12
CA ILE A 63 4.17 -2.19 3.34
C ILE A 63 4.21 -2.46 4.84
N VAL A 64 3.06 -2.51 5.47
CA VAL A 64 2.91 -2.75 6.91
C VAL A 64 2.37 -4.15 7.15
N ASP A 65 2.90 -4.81 8.18
CA ASP A 65 2.44 -6.12 8.64
C ASP A 65 1.27 -5.96 9.60
N HIS A 66 0.19 -6.69 9.32
CA HIS A 66 -1.06 -6.63 10.10
C HIS A 66 -0.97 -7.38 11.45
N GLU A 67 -0.04 -8.32 11.61
CA GLU A 67 0.09 -9.15 12.83
C GLU A 67 1.02 -8.50 13.86
N MET A 68 2.08 -7.86 13.36
CA MET A 68 3.16 -7.32 14.21
C MET A 68 3.15 -5.79 14.30
N ASP A 69 2.16 -5.12 13.70
CA ASP A 69 2.07 -3.65 13.57
C ASP A 69 3.41 -3.00 13.16
N SER A 70 4.16 -3.71 12.29
CA SER A 70 5.53 -3.36 11.94
C SER A 70 5.68 -3.00 10.47
N LEU A 71 6.42 -1.92 10.22
CA LEU A 71 6.81 -1.52 8.86
C LEU A 71 7.78 -2.57 8.29
N LYS A 72 7.39 -3.24 7.20
CA LYS A 72 8.21 -4.25 6.53
C LYS A 72 9.01 -3.70 5.36
N ARG A 73 8.48 -2.69 4.67
CA ARG A 73 9.16 -2.02 3.57
C ARG A 73 8.67 -0.58 3.44
N TRP A 74 9.60 0.33 3.19
CA TRP A 74 9.36 1.71 2.83
C TRP A 74 10.05 1.96 1.49
N ILE A 75 9.30 2.40 0.49
CA ILE A 75 9.79 2.66 -0.86
C ILE A 75 9.51 4.12 -1.15
N SER A 76 10.54 4.94 -1.33
CA SER A 76 10.34 6.31 -1.82
C SER A 76 9.73 6.28 -3.22
N LEU A 77 8.76 7.14 -3.50
CA LEU A 77 8.19 7.27 -4.84
C LEU A 77 9.25 7.70 -5.86
N ALA A 78 10.29 8.43 -5.43
CA ALA A 78 11.42 8.79 -6.29
C ALA A 78 12.30 7.58 -6.69
N ALA A 79 12.23 6.48 -5.94
CA ALA A 79 12.94 5.24 -6.26
C ALA A 79 12.11 4.27 -7.11
N VAL A 80 10.82 4.52 -7.29
CA VAL A 80 9.94 3.68 -8.12
C VAL A 80 10.24 3.96 -9.59
N ASP A 81 10.73 2.95 -10.31
CA ASP A 81 10.94 2.99 -11.75
C ASP A 81 9.59 2.87 -12.48
N LYS A 82 8.79 1.86 -12.11
CA LYS A 82 7.49 1.62 -12.72
C LYS A 82 6.55 0.80 -11.84
N ILE A 83 5.27 0.91 -12.16
CA ILE A 83 4.21 0.05 -11.63
C ILE A 83 3.60 -0.72 -12.80
N CYS A 84 3.59 -2.04 -12.70
CA CYS A 84 3.02 -2.93 -13.70
C CYS A 84 1.69 -3.48 -13.19
N LEU A 85 0.67 -3.51 -14.04
CA LEU A 85 -0.63 -4.09 -13.76
C LEU A 85 -0.81 -5.35 -14.61
N SER A 86 -1.50 -6.35 -14.06
CA SER A 86 -1.93 -7.51 -14.86
C SER A 86 -2.93 -7.09 -15.93
N GLU A 87 -2.86 -7.73 -17.11
CA GLU A 87 -3.87 -7.58 -18.17
C GLU A 87 -5.15 -8.37 -17.87
N LEU A 88 -5.14 -9.19 -16.82
CA LEU A 88 -6.28 -9.97 -16.35
C LEU A 88 -7.10 -9.18 -15.32
N SER A 89 -8.33 -9.65 -15.08
CA SER A 89 -9.20 -9.08 -14.03
C SER A 89 -8.89 -9.68 -12.65
N ASP A 90 -7.63 -9.68 -12.24
CA ASP A 90 -7.11 -10.41 -11.05
C ASP A 90 -6.67 -9.50 -9.88
N HIS A 91 -6.78 -8.17 -10.03
CA HIS A 91 -6.34 -7.18 -9.04
C HIS A 91 -4.84 -7.23 -8.70
N PHE A 92 -4.02 -7.81 -9.57
CA PHE A 92 -2.59 -7.97 -9.35
C PHE A 92 -1.78 -6.81 -9.95
N PHE A 93 -0.79 -6.34 -9.19
CA PHE A 93 0.18 -5.36 -9.65
C PHE A 93 1.55 -5.65 -9.05
N ALA A 94 2.59 -5.12 -9.69
CA ALA A 94 3.97 -5.16 -9.22
C ALA A 94 4.57 -3.75 -9.20
N THR A 95 5.35 -3.47 -8.18
CA THR A 95 6.20 -2.27 -8.10
C THR A 95 7.63 -2.66 -8.43
N VAL A 96 8.25 -1.97 -9.39
CA VAL A 96 9.67 -2.08 -9.68
C VAL A 96 10.34 -0.81 -9.16
N ASP A 97 11.31 -0.98 -8.29
CA ASP A 97 12.05 0.10 -7.63
C ASP A 97 13.56 -0.19 -7.71
N ASN A 98 14.37 0.87 -7.77
CA ASN A 98 15.83 0.83 -7.93
C ASN A 98 16.57 0.65 -6.60
#